data_AF-A0A151YZ74-F1
#
_entry.id   AF-A0A151YZ74-F1
#
_cell.length_a   1.000
_cell.length_b   1.000
_cell.length_c   1.000
_cell.angle_alpha   90.00
_cell.angle_beta   90.00
_cell.angle_gamma   90.00
#
_symmetry.space_group_name_H-M   'P 1'
#
loop_
_entity.id
_entity.type
_entity.pdbx_description
1 polymer ?
#
loop_
_entity_poly.entity_id
_entity_poly.type
_entity_poly.pdbx_seq_one_letter_code
_entity_poly.pdbx_strand_id
1 'polypeptide(L)'
;MRIAIDAHGGDHAPDAVVEGIRQAKEKWPDLKIILIGLKDMEDQLALDGVEFRPVTEKIEPEDKPTQAVRRKKDSSIVVGCQMVRKKEADAFISGGNTGALMAAGFFHVGRLKGVDRPALAPVFPTLNGKGILVLDVGANPEAKPEHLRQYATMGSIYAEKVLGFESPRVGLLNIGTEEGKGTELTREAYALIEKDLAARFVGNVEARDILEGPCEVLVCDGFTGNVLLKNTEGVAKAVFGRLKQELTANLMTKSMAALLKPRLKKFAQAMDYKEHGGAPLLGLKGPVIKAHGSSDARAFCNAIRQTRRFLQHDVISRMEEELS
;
A
#
# COMPACT_ATOMS: atom_id res chain seq x y z
N MET A 1 -20.09 -2.18 5.55
CA MET A 1 -18.80 -2.40 4.87
C MET A 1 -18.59 -3.89 4.64
N ARG A 2 -18.38 -4.29 3.39
CA ARG A 2 -18.05 -5.65 2.92
C ARG A 2 -16.66 -5.61 2.31
N ILE A 3 -15.69 -6.28 2.92
CA ILE A 3 -14.31 -6.32 2.42
C ILE A 3 -14.03 -7.73 1.90
N ALA A 4 -13.70 -7.82 0.61
CA ALA A 4 -13.21 -9.05 0.00
C ALA A 4 -11.70 -9.20 0.26
N ILE A 5 -11.25 -10.40 0.58
CA ILE A 5 -9.85 -10.70 0.90
C ILE A 5 -9.43 -11.97 0.16
N ASP A 6 -8.31 -11.90 -0.55
CA ASP A 6 -7.68 -13.04 -1.21
C ASP A 6 -6.98 -13.93 -0.19
N ALA A 7 -7.45 -15.17 -0.05
CA ALA A 7 -6.90 -16.14 0.89
C ALA A 7 -5.48 -16.63 0.53
N HIS A 8 -5.07 -16.51 -0.73
CA HIS A 8 -3.83 -17.12 -1.25
C HIS A 8 -2.67 -16.12 -1.39
N GLY A 9 -2.95 -14.84 -1.19
CA GLY A 9 -1.99 -13.79 -1.44
C GLY A 9 -0.99 -13.62 -0.29
N GLY A 10 0.25 -14.07 -0.49
CA GLY A 10 1.39 -13.77 0.38
C GLY A 10 2.18 -15.00 0.83
N ASP A 11 3.38 -14.78 1.36
CA ASP A 11 4.35 -15.83 1.73
C ASP A 11 3.88 -16.69 2.92
N HIS A 12 2.95 -16.16 3.72
CA HIS A 12 2.38 -16.81 4.90
C HIS A 12 0.89 -17.12 4.73
N ALA A 13 0.39 -17.04 3.50
CA ALA A 13 -0.98 -17.41 3.17
C ALA A 13 -1.13 -18.94 3.14
N PRO A 14 -2.30 -19.48 3.53
CA PRO A 14 -3.49 -18.76 3.98
C PRO A 14 -3.50 -18.39 5.48
N ASP A 15 -2.65 -19.01 6.29
CA ASP A 15 -2.73 -18.94 7.76
C ASP A 15 -2.68 -17.50 8.31
N ALA A 16 -1.76 -16.68 7.80
CA ALA A 16 -1.65 -15.29 8.21
C ALA A 16 -2.89 -14.46 7.81
N VAL A 17 -3.49 -14.75 6.66
CA VAL A 17 -4.70 -14.07 6.19
C VAL A 17 -5.87 -14.38 7.14
N VAL A 18 -6.08 -15.68 7.38
CA VAL A 18 -7.14 -16.21 8.25
C VAL A 18 -7.01 -15.66 9.67
N GLU A 19 -5.81 -15.66 10.23
CA GLU A 19 -5.59 -15.15 11.58
C GLU A 19 -5.72 -13.62 11.66
N GLY A 20 -5.30 -12.89 10.62
CA GLY A 20 -5.52 -11.45 10.53
C GLY A 20 -7.01 -11.08 10.44
N ILE A 21 -7.81 -11.91 9.77
CA ILE A 21 -9.27 -11.80 9.71
C ILE A 21 -9.89 -12.03 11.09
N ARG A 22 -9.47 -13.07 11.83
CA ARG A 22 -9.97 -13.32 13.20
C ARG A 22 -9.71 -12.11 14.11
N GLN A 23 -8.48 -11.59 14.12
CA GLN A 23 -8.12 -10.41 14.89
C GLN A 23 -8.92 -9.17 14.50
N ALA A 24 -9.23 -9.00 13.21
CA ALA A 24 -10.05 -7.90 12.75
C ALA A 24 -11.52 -8.04 13.19
N LYS A 25 -12.10 -9.24 13.12
CA LYS A 25 -13.48 -9.50 13.54
C LYS A 25 -13.68 -9.36 15.05
N GLU A 26 -12.69 -9.74 15.85
CA GLU A 26 -12.72 -9.51 17.31
C GLU A 26 -12.82 -8.01 17.63
N LYS A 27 -12.08 -7.18 16.87
CA LYS A 27 -12.08 -5.72 17.06
C LYS A 27 -13.29 -5.02 16.43
N TRP A 28 -13.80 -5.55 15.33
CA TRP A 28 -14.88 -4.96 14.54
C TRP A 28 -15.92 -6.01 14.15
N PRO A 29 -16.81 -6.41 15.09
CA PRO A 29 -17.78 -7.48 14.87
C PRO A 29 -18.81 -7.17 13.77
N ASP A 30 -19.00 -5.89 13.45
CA ASP A 30 -19.90 -5.39 12.40
C ASP A 30 -19.34 -5.56 10.98
N LEU A 31 -18.04 -5.87 10.86
CA LEU A 31 -17.37 -6.01 9.58
C LEU A 31 -17.81 -7.29 8.86
N LYS A 32 -18.34 -7.13 7.64
CA LYS A 32 -18.61 -8.24 6.74
C LYS A 32 -17.35 -8.54 5.93
N ILE A 33 -16.85 -9.76 6.02
CA ILE A 33 -15.68 -10.22 5.28
C ILE A 33 -16.11 -11.30 4.30
N ILE A 34 -15.58 -11.22 3.08
CA ILE A 34 -15.70 -12.24 2.06
C ILE A 34 -14.29 -12.79 1.82
N LEU A 35 -14.03 -14.03 2.22
CA LEU A 35 -12.76 -14.70 2.00
C LEU A 35 -12.83 -15.47 0.68
N ILE A 36 -12.02 -15.05 -0.29
CA ILE A 36 -11.98 -15.63 -1.64
C ILE A 36 -10.86 -16.66 -1.67
N GLY A 37 -11.21 -17.93 -1.87
CA GLY A 37 -10.27 -19.05 -1.77
C GLY A 37 -10.60 -20.19 -2.73
N LEU A 38 -9.65 -21.10 -2.90
CA LEU A 38 -9.82 -22.23 -3.80
C LEU A 38 -10.88 -23.16 -3.21
N LYS A 39 -11.76 -23.67 -4.04
CA LYS A 39 -12.92 -24.46 -3.60
C LYS A 39 -12.53 -25.69 -2.74
N ASP A 40 -11.40 -26.32 -3.05
CA ASP A 40 -10.86 -27.46 -2.30
C ASP A 40 -10.30 -27.11 -0.92
N MET A 41 -10.14 -25.82 -0.61
CA MET A 41 -9.68 -25.31 0.68
C MET A 41 -10.81 -24.74 1.54
N GLU A 42 -12.08 -24.90 1.15
CA GLU A 42 -13.24 -24.34 1.86
C GLU A 42 -13.25 -24.72 3.36
N ASP A 43 -13.06 -25.99 3.69
CA ASP A 43 -13.05 -26.47 5.08
C ASP A 43 -11.88 -25.87 5.89
N GLN A 44 -10.73 -25.63 5.26
CA GLN A 44 -9.54 -25.05 5.92
C GLN A 44 -9.68 -23.53 6.13
N LEU A 45 -10.43 -22.88 5.23
CA LEU A 45 -10.64 -21.44 5.22
C LEU A 45 -11.94 -21.02 5.93
N ALA A 46 -12.76 -21.99 6.36
CA ALA A 46 -14.00 -21.75 7.05
C ALA A 46 -13.78 -20.93 8.34
N LEU A 47 -14.48 -19.81 8.44
CA LEU A 47 -14.42 -18.90 9.57
C LEU A 47 -15.81 -18.42 9.95
N ASP A 48 -16.11 -18.43 11.25
CA ASP A 48 -17.42 -18.03 11.73
C ASP A 48 -17.76 -16.58 11.36
N GLY A 49 -18.97 -16.38 10.81
CA GLY A 49 -19.47 -15.14 10.24
C GLY A 49 -18.59 -14.51 9.15
N VAL A 50 -17.82 -15.30 8.41
CA VAL A 50 -17.10 -14.88 7.19
C VAL A 50 -17.76 -15.59 6.01
N GLU A 51 -18.11 -14.85 4.96
CA GLU A 51 -18.60 -15.46 3.72
C GLU A 51 -17.41 -16.08 2.98
N PHE A 52 -17.52 -17.36 2.61
CA PHE A 52 -16.55 -17.98 1.72
C PHE A 52 -17.00 -17.83 0.26
N ARG A 53 -16.08 -17.37 -0.60
CA ARG A 53 -16.30 -17.28 -2.05
C ARG A 53 -15.35 -18.25 -2.76
N PRO A 54 -15.84 -19.42 -3.21
CA PRO A 54 -15.00 -20.38 -3.90
C PRO A 54 -14.57 -19.86 -5.27
N VAL A 55 -13.32 -20.14 -5.61
CA VAL A 55 -12.74 -19.95 -6.94
C VAL A 55 -12.07 -21.24 -7.41
N THR A 56 -11.85 -21.37 -8.73
CA THR A 56 -11.20 -22.55 -9.32
C THR A 56 -9.70 -22.40 -9.53
N GLU A 57 -9.17 -21.17 -9.47
CA GLU A 57 -7.77 -20.91 -9.75
C GLU A 57 -7.18 -19.78 -8.88
N LYS A 58 -5.84 -19.69 -8.87
CA LYS A 58 -5.09 -18.59 -8.26
C LYS A 58 -3.98 -18.12 -9.19
N ILE A 59 -3.54 -16.87 -9.05
CA ILE A 59 -2.38 -16.34 -9.77
C ILE A 59 -1.14 -16.65 -8.97
N GLU A 60 -0.15 -17.28 -9.60
CA GLU A 60 1.10 -17.65 -8.94
C GLU A 60 2.07 -16.45 -8.89
N PRO A 61 3.03 -16.43 -7.96
CA PRO A 61 4.02 -15.35 -7.90
C PRO A 61 4.83 -15.17 -9.19
N GLU A 62 5.14 -16.27 -9.90
CA GLU A 62 5.96 -16.31 -11.11
C GLU A 62 5.17 -16.00 -12.39
N ASP A 63 3.84 -15.93 -12.30
CA ASP A 63 2.98 -15.65 -13.44
C ASP A 63 3.26 -14.26 -14.02
N LYS A 64 3.25 -14.16 -15.35
CA LYS A 64 3.30 -12.87 -16.04
C LYS A 64 1.99 -12.09 -15.78
N PRO A 65 2.04 -10.93 -15.10
CA PRO A 65 0.85 -10.29 -14.54
C PRO A 65 -0.34 -10.11 -15.48
N THR A 66 -0.15 -9.41 -16.60
CA THR A 66 -1.22 -9.07 -17.55
C THR A 66 -1.75 -10.29 -18.28
N GLN A 67 -0.91 -11.29 -18.53
CA GLN A 67 -1.29 -12.54 -19.16
C GLN A 67 -2.12 -13.41 -18.22
N ALA A 68 -1.70 -13.52 -16.95
CA ALA A 68 -2.41 -14.29 -15.95
C ALA A 68 -3.79 -13.69 -15.67
N VAL A 69 -3.90 -12.38 -15.46
CA VAL A 69 -5.21 -11.72 -15.27
C VAL A 69 -6.18 -11.97 -16.44
N ARG A 70 -5.69 -12.02 -17.68
CA ARG A 70 -6.53 -12.27 -18.86
C ARG A 70 -6.96 -13.73 -19.01
N ARG A 71 -6.09 -14.67 -18.65
CA ARG A 71 -6.33 -16.11 -18.80
C ARG A 71 -7.08 -16.69 -17.60
N LYS A 72 -6.65 -16.35 -16.40
CA LYS A 72 -7.12 -16.86 -15.13
C LYS A 72 -8.32 -16.06 -14.60
N LYS A 73 -9.42 -16.10 -15.36
CA LYS A 73 -10.60 -15.24 -15.13
C LYS A 73 -11.33 -15.55 -13.84
N ASP A 74 -11.20 -16.77 -13.34
CA ASP A 74 -11.77 -17.20 -12.08
C ASP A 74 -10.72 -17.22 -10.96
N SER A 75 -9.65 -16.43 -11.08
CA SER A 75 -8.65 -16.34 -10.00
C SER A 75 -9.12 -15.47 -8.85
N SER A 76 -8.68 -15.78 -7.62
CA SER A 76 -9.03 -14.99 -6.42
C SER A 76 -8.83 -13.48 -6.58
N ILE A 77 -7.72 -13.06 -7.20
CA ILE A 77 -7.43 -11.64 -7.51
C ILE A 77 -8.42 -11.05 -8.52
N VAL A 78 -8.70 -11.77 -9.61
CA VAL A 78 -9.61 -11.27 -10.65
C VAL A 78 -11.04 -11.19 -10.12
N VAL A 79 -11.51 -12.24 -9.44
CA VAL A 79 -12.83 -12.29 -8.81
C VAL A 79 -12.97 -11.19 -7.77
N GLY A 80 -11.99 -10.98 -6.89
CA GLY A 80 -12.01 -9.91 -5.90
C GLY A 80 -12.19 -8.52 -6.52
N CYS A 81 -11.43 -8.20 -7.58
CA CYS A 81 -11.60 -6.95 -8.33
C CYS A 81 -12.97 -6.84 -9.03
N GLN A 82 -13.50 -7.94 -9.59
CA GLN A 82 -14.84 -7.95 -10.19
C GLN A 82 -15.94 -7.73 -9.15
N MET A 83 -15.80 -8.27 -7.94
CA MET A 83 -16.77 -8.07 -6.85
C MET A 83 -16.82 -6.59 -6.45
N VAL A 84 -15.67 -5.90 -6.38
CA VAL A 84 -15.63 -4.44 -6.15
C VAL A 84 -16.35 -3.71 -7.29
N ARG A 85 -16.08 -4.08 -8.54
CA ARG A 85 -16.74 -3.46 -9.71
C ARG A 85 -18.27 -3.61 -9.68
N LYS A 86 -18.75 -4.79 -9.29
CA LYS A 86 -20.17 -5.14 -9.22
C LYS A 86 -20.84 -4.64 -7.92
N LYS A 87 -20.10 -4.00 -7.02
CA LYS A 87 -20.55 -3.58 -5.68
C LYS A 87 -21.02 -4.76 -4.80
N GLU A 88 -20.55 -5.96 -5.10
CA GLU A 88 -20.72 -7.16 -4.28
C GLU A 88 -19.78 -7.11 -3.07
N ALA A 89 -18.61 -6.49 -3.24
CA ALA A 89 -17.72 -6.03 -2.17
C ALA A 89 -17.52 -4.52 -2.26
N ASP A 90 -17.28 -3.86 -1.14
CA ASP A 90 -17.00 -2.43 -1.08
C ASP A 90 -15.49 -2.15 -1.26
N ALA A 91 -14.62 -3.11 -0.94
CA ALA A 91 -13.17 -3.04 -1.12
C ALA A 91 -12.55 -4.44 -1.30
N PHE A 92 -11.33 -4.49 -1.83
CA PHE A 92 -10.56 -5.74 -2.00
C PHE A 92 -9.13 -5.63 -1.44
N ILE A 93 -8.67 -6.67 -0.74
CA ILE A 93 -7.30 -6.78 -0.20
C ILE A 93 -6.65 -8.06 -0.72
N SER A 94 -5.41 -7.97 -1.22
CA SER A 94 -4.60 -9.14 -1.56
C SER A 94 -3.13 -8.92 -1.20
N GLY A 95 -2.49 -9.96 -0.66
CA GLY A 95 -1.04 -10.04 -0.49
C GLY A 95 -0.31 -10.67 -1.69
N GLY A 96 -1.03 -11.04 -2.75
CA GLY A 96 -0.51 -11.77 -3.92
C GLY A 96 0.35 -10.92 -4.85
N ASN A 97 0.55 -11.40 -6.08
CA ASN A 97 1.42 -10.75 -7.07
C ASN A 97 0.99 -9.28 -7.31
N THR A 98 1.89 -8.32 -7.00
CA THR A 98 1.61 -6.87 -7.12
C THR A 98 1.18 -6.47 -8.52
N GLY A 99 1.92 -6.95 -9.54
CA GLY A 99 1.61 -6.64 -10.93
C GLY A 99 0.23 -7.15 -11.33
N ALA A 100 -0.14 -8.35 -10.89
CA ALA A 100 -1.43 -8.96 -11.19
C ALA A 100 -2.57 -8.20 -10.51
N LEU A 101 -2.39 -7.79 -9.26
CA LEU A 101 -3.36 -6.96 -8.55
C LEU A 101 -3.55 -5.60 -9.23
N MET A 102 -2.47 -4.95 -9.66
CA MET A 102 -2.53 -3.68 -10.40
C MET A 102 -3.23 -3.83 -11.75
N ALA A 103 -2.88 -4.87 -12.51
CA ALA A 103 -3.52 -5.18 -13.78
C ALA A 103 -5.01 -5.50 -13.60
N ALA A 104 -5.37 -6.32 -12.62
CA ALA A 104 -6.77 -6.66 -12.33
C ALA A 104 -7.58 -5.46 -11.86
N GLY A 105 -7.00 -4.61 -10.98
CA GLY A 105 -7.60 -3.36 -10.55
C GLY A 105 -7.89 -2.44 -11.74
N PHE A 106 -6.91 -2.25 -12.63
CA PHE A 106 -7.07 -1.44 -13.83
C PHE A 106 -8.13 -2.00 -14.80
N PHE A 107 -8.09 -3.30 -15.12
CA PHE A 107 -8.98 -3.89 -16.12
C PHE A 107 -10.41 -4.17 -15.61
N HIS A 108 -10.58 -4.51 -14.34
CA HIS A 108 -11.87 -4.95 -13.81
C HIS A 108 -12.55 -3.90 -12.93
N VAL A 109 -11.84 -3.27 -11.98
CA VAL A 109 -12.42 -2.16 -11.19
C VAL A 109 -12.56 -0.92 -12.07
N GLY A 110 -11.49 -0.61 -12.81
CA GLY A 110 -11.40 0.54 -13.70
C GLY A 110 -11.00 1.81 -12.96
N ARG A 111 -10.40 2.74 -13.72
CA ARG A 111 -9.98 4.04 -13.23
C ARG A 111 -11.17 4.95 -12.91
N LEU A 112 -10.99 5.81 -11.92
CA LEU A 112 -11.90 6.88 -11.56
C LEU A 112 -12.00 7.89 -12.72
N LYS A 113 -13.13 8.61 -12.84
CA LYS A 113 -13.22 9.71 -13.80
C LYS A 113 -12.19 10.79 -13.41
N GLY A 114 -11.56 11.41 -14.41
CA GLY A 114 -10.52 12.43 -14.17
C GLY A 114 -9.12 11.88 -13.84
N VAL A 115 -8.99 10.58 -13.50
CA VAL A 115 -7.69 9.95 -13.21
C VAL A 115 -7.17 9.21 -14.43
N ASP A 116 -6.00 9.57 -14.94
CA ASP A 116 -5.38 8.92 -16.10
C ASP A 116 -4.76 7.58 -15.77
N ARG A 117 -4.01 7.54 -14.66
CA ARG A 117 -3.30 6.36 -14.20
C ARG A 117 -3.50 6.18 -12.69
N PRO A 118 -3.86 4.98 -12.20
CA PRO A 118 -3.86 4.71 -10.77
C PRO A 118 -2.43 4.62 -10.24
N ALA A 119 -2.20 4.95 -8.97
CA ALA A 119 -0.87 4.90 -8.34
C ALA A 119 -0.84 3.92 -7.17
N LEU A 120 0.26 3.17 -7.03
CA LEU A 120 0.50 2.35 -5.85
C LEU A 120 1.11 3.24 -4.75
N ALA A 121 0.48 3.27 -3.58
CA ALA A 121 0.72 4.32 -2.58
C ALA A 121 0.99 3.78 -1.16
N PRO A 122 2.13 3.09 -0.91
CA PRO A 122 2.50 2.66 0.44
C PRO A 122 2.83 3.84 1.35
N VAL A 123 2.79 3.58 2.66
CA VAL A 123 3.32 4.49 3.67
C VAL A 123 4.71 4.01 4.08
N PHE A 124 5.71 4.88 3.89
CA PHE A 124 7.07 4.63 4.34
C PHE A 124 7.21 5.06 5.80
N PRO A 125 8.03 4.36 6.62
CA PRO A 125 8.29 4.77 7.98
C PRO A 125 9.11 6.06 8.00
N THR A 126 8.89 6.88 9.02
CA THR A 126 9.70 8.06 9.33
C THR A 126 10.21 7.96 10.77
N LEU A 127 11.32 8.62 11.08
CA LEU A 127 11.95 8.59 12.41
C LEU A 127 11.03 9.18 13.50
N ASN A 128 10.12 10.09 13.13
CA ASN A 128 9.10 10.64 14.01
C ASN A 128 7.87 9.73 14.18
N GLY A 129 7.82 8.58 13.48
CA GLY A 129 6.75 7.58 13.57
C GLY A 129 5.43 7.95 12.90
N LYS A 130 5.34 9.09 12.22
CA LYS A 130 4.11 9.52 11.52
C LYS A 130 3.90 8.84 10.17
N GLY A 131 5.01 8.44 9.53
CA GLY A 131 5.03 7.89 8.17
C GLY A 131 4.84 8.96 7.09
N ILE A 132 5.18 8.59 5.85
CA ILE A 132 5.02 9.40 4.65
C ILE A 132 4.38 8.55 3.54
N LEU A 133 3.30 9.04 2.94
CA LEU A 133 2.64 8.36 1.82
C LEU A 133 3.43 8.64 0.54
N VAL A 134 3.89 7.60 -0.15
CA VAL A 134 4.71 7.75 -1.36
C VAL A 134 3.93 7.28 -2.58
N LEU A 135 3.79 8.13 -3.59
CA LEU A 135 3.12 7.81 -4.86
C LEU A 135 4.00 8.25 -6.03
N ASP A 136 4.16 7.51 -7.11
CA ASP A 136 3.83 6.11 -7.35
C ASP A 136 5.05 5.23 -7.06
N VAL A 137 4.87 4.00 -6.56
CA VAL A 137 5.97 3.06 -6.31
C VAL A 137 5.98 1.84 -7.23
N GLY A 138 5.36 1.95 -8.41
CA GLY A 138 5.54 0.96 -9.47
C GLY A 138 4.28 0.56 -10.23
N ALA A 139 3.15 1.27 -10.07
CA ALA A 139 2.00 1.06 -10.92
C ALA A 139 2.26 1.50 -12.38
N ASN A 140 3.02 2.59 -12.56
CA ASN A 140 3.33 3.18 -13.85
C ASN A 140 4.82 3.52 -13.93
N PRO A 141 5.64 2.68 -14.58
CA PRO A 141 7.07 2.95 -14.77
C PRO A 141 7.33 4.25 -15.54
N GLU A 142 6.44 4.60 -16.47
CA GLU A 142 6.49 5.84 -17.23
C GLU A 142 5.34 6.76 -16.82
N ALA A 143 5.66 8.02 -16.54
CA ALA A 143 4.70 9.01 -16.12
C ALA A 143 4.79 10.30 -16.95
N LYS A 144 3.69 11.04 -16.98
CA LYS A 144 3.60 12.40 -17.50
C LYS A 144 3.44 13.38 -16.33
N PRO A 145 3.76 14.67 -16.52
CA PRO A 145 3.59 15.69 -15.47
C PRO A 145 2.18 15.69 -14.86
N GLU A 146 1.14 15.54 -15.69
CA GLU A 146 -0.25 15.47 -15.25
C GLU A 146 -0.54 14.29 -14.32
N HIS A 147 0.16 13.17 -14.50
CA HIS A 147 0.02 12.02 -13.59
C HIS A 147 0.53 12.38 -12.19
N LEU A 148 1.70 13.02 -12.09
CA LEU A 148 2.26 13.45 -10.81
C LEU A 148 1.36 14.49 -10.13
N ARG A 149 0.78 15.41 -10.88
CA ARG A 149 -0.25 16.35 -10.39
C ARG A 149 -1.47 15.61 -9.81
N GLN A 150 -1.99 14.60 -10.51
CA GLN A 150 -3.08 13.76 -10.01
C GLN A 150 -2.66 12.98 -8.75
N TYR A 151 -1.43 12.47 -8.70
CA TYR A 151 -0.90 11.74 -7.54
C TYR A 151 -0.79 12.64 -6.31
N ALA A 152 -0.36 13.89 -6.48
CA ALA A 152 -0.32 14.91 -5.44
C ALA A 152 -1.70 15.13 -4.82
N THR A 153 -2.72 15.29 -5.67
CA THR A 153 -4.11 15.51 -5.24
C THR A 153 -4.68 14.28 -4.53
N MET A 154 -4.58 13.09 -5.16
CA MET A 154 -5.05 11.84 -4.57
C MET A 154 -4.34 11.53 -3.23
N GLY A 155 -3.03 11.72 -3.19
CA GLY A 155 -2.22 11.52 -2.00
C GLY A 155 -2.61 12.47 -0.87
N SER A 156 -2.84 13.76 -1.19
CA SER A 156 -3.29 14.77 -0.22
C SER A 156 -4.64 14.38 0.41
N ILE A 157 -5.62 13.99 -0.41
CA ILE A 157 -6.94 13.54 0.06
C ILE A 157 -6.80 12.29 0.94
N TYR A 158 -6.01 11.31 0.52
CA TYR A 158 -5.82 10.07 1.27
C TYR A 158 -5.11 10.31 2.60
N ALA A 159 -4.04 11.10 2.61
CA ALA A 159 -3.30 11.47 3.80
C ALA A 159 -4.20 12.22 4.80
N GLU A 160 -5.05 13.11 4.31
CA GLU A 160 -5.99 13.85 5.15
C GLU A 160 -7.05 12.94 5.75
N LYS A 161 -7.74 12.16 4.92
CA LYS A 161 -8.92 11.40 5.33
C LYS A 161 -8.60 10.07 5.99
N VAL A 162 -7.59 9.35 5.51
CA VAL A 162 -7.30 7.97 5.96
C VAL A 162 -6.15 7.94 6.97
N LEU A 163 -5.11 8.74 6.75
CA LEU A 163 -3.98 8.83 7.68
C LEU A 163 -4.25 9.84 8.81
N GLY A 164 -5.10 10.84 8.59
CA GLY A 164 -5.56 11.78 9.61
C GLY A 164 -4.69 13.04 9.74
N PHE A 165 -3.98 13.42 8.68
CA PHE A 165 -3.20 14.66 8.65
C PHE A 165 -4.12 15.84 8.30
N GLU A 166 -4.31 16.81 9.19
CA GLU A 166 -5.27 17.91 8.95
C GLU A 166 -4.98 18.75 7.70
N SER A 167 -3.71 19.01 7.41
CA SER A 167 -3.26 19.73 6.21
C SER A 167 -1.97 19.09 5.69
N PRO A 168 -2.06 17.97 4.96
CA PRO A 168 -0.89 17.19 4.59
C PRO A 168 -0.03 17.96 3.61
N ARG A 169 1.26 18.12 3.95
CA ARG A 169 2.26 18.71 3.07
C ARG A 169 2.57 17.74 1.95
N VAL A 170 2.71 18.28 0.74
CA VAL A 170 3.03 17.51 -0.48
C VAL A 170 4.41 17.92 -0.97
N GLY A 171 5.30 16.96 -1.14
CA GLY A 171 6.63 17.16 -1.72
C GLY A 171 6.79 16.41 -3.05
N LEU A 172 7.64 16.93 -3.92
CA LEU A 172 8.03 16.28 -5.16
C LEU A 172 9.44 15.70 -5.00
N LEU A 173 9.59 14.38 -5.18
CA LEU A 173 10.90 13.73 -5.10
C LEU A 173 11.81 14.25 -6.20
N ASN A 174 13.01 14.72 -5.81
CA ASN A 174 13.94 15.32 -6.74
C ASN A 174 15.40 15.12 -6.31
N ILE A 175 16.33 15.56 -7.16
CA ILE A 175 17.79 15.48 -6.98
C ILE A 175 18.40 16.73 -6.31
N GLY A 176 17.55 17.65 -5.85
CA GLY A 176 17.92 18.90 -5.20
C GLY A 176 16.66 19.66 -4.78
N THR A 177 16.80 20.64 -3.89
CA THR A 177 15.68 21.36 -3.30
C THR A 177 15.23 22.58 -4.11
N GLU A 178 16.06 23.05 -5.05
CA GLU A 178 15.76 24.23 -5.87
C GLU A 178 14.68 23.90 -6.93
N GLU A 179 13.79 24.85 -7.23
CA GLU A 179 12.65 24.66 -8.15
C GLU A 179 13.04 24.12 -9.53
N GLY A 180 14.13 24.64 -10.10
CA GLY A 180 14.60 24.27 -11.43
C GLY A 180 15.32 22.92 -11.54
N LYS A 181 15.40 22.12 -10.46
CA LYS A 181 16.10 20.83 -10.46
C LYS A 181 15.25 19.70 -11.01
N GLY A 182 15.97 18.67 -11.48
CA GLY A 182 15.39 17.42 -11.96
C GLY A 182 15.23 17.36 -13.47
N THR A 183 14.41 16.42 -13.90
CA THR A 183 14.14 16.15 -15.31
C THR A 183 13.08 17.12 -15.86
N GLU A 184 12.82 17.06 -17.17
CA GLU A 184 11.67 17.76 -17.76
C GLU A 184 10.36 17.37 -17.08
N LEU A 185 10.15 16.06 -16.84
CA LEU A 185 9.00 15.53 -16.11
C LEU A 185 8.81 16.20 -14.74
N THR A 186 9.85 16.25 -13.91
CA THR A 186 9.72 16.80 -12.55
C THR A 186 9.58 18.33 -12.56
N ARG A 187 10.23 19.03 -13.48
CA ARG A 187 10.10 20.50 -13.58
C ARG A 187 8.71 20.93 -14.04
N GLU A 188 8.13 20.23 -15.01
CA GLU A 188 6.76 20.49 -15.44
C GLU A 188 5.74 20.09 -14.35
N ALA A 189 5.96 18.95 -13.69
CA ALA A 189 5.11 18.51 -12.58
C ALA A 189 5.16 19.51 -11.41
N TYR A 190 6.32 20.10 -11.11
CA TYR A 190 6.47 21.13 -10.08
C TYR A 190 5.48 22.27 -10.31
N ALA A 191 5.51 22.87 -11.51
CA ALA A 191 4.64 24.01 -11.85
C ALA A 191 3.14 23.63 -11.77
N LEU A 192 2.78 22.42 -12.18
CA LEU A 192 1.40 21.94 -12.10
C LEU A 192 0.95 21.72 -10.66
N ILE A 193 1.79 21.11 -9.82
CA ILE A 193 1.46 20.84 -8.41
C ILE A 193 1.39 22.14 -7.62
N GLU A 194 2.32 23.06 -7.84
CA GLU A 194 2.32 24.38 -7.19
C GLU A 194 1.04 25.14 -7.50
N LYS A 195 0.61 25.14 -8.76
CA LYS A 195 -0.64 25.79 -9.18
C LYS A 195 -1.87 25.23 -8.45
N ASP A 196 -1.99 23.91 -8.34
CA ASP A 196 -3.18 23.25 -7.81
C ASP A 196 -3.16 23.16 -6.27
N LEU A 197 -1.98 23.09 -5.65
CA LEU A 197 -1.80 22.81 -4.22
C LEU A 197 -0.86 23.80 -3.51
N ALA A 198 -0.81 25.06 -3.95
CA ALA A 198 0.09 26.09 -3.43
C ALA A 198 0.20 26.15 -1.89
N ALA A 199 -0.93 26.02 -1.18
CA ALA A 199 -0.96 26.08 0.29
C ALA A 199 -0.35 24.85 0.99
N ARG A 200 -0.17 23.73 0.28
CA ARG A 200 0.30 22.44 0.80
C ARG A 200 1.60 21.97 0.16
N PHE A 201 2.01 22.54 -0.97
CA PHE A 201 3.20 22.12 -1.70
C PHE A 201 4.47 22.67 -1.04
N VAL A 202 5.36 21.79 -0.60
CA VAL A 202 6.64 22.16 0.03
C VAL A 202 7.80 22.20 -0.98
N GLY A 203 7.50 22.04 -2.27
CA GLY A 203 8.50 22.00 -3.32
C GLY A 203 9.21 20.66 -3.42
N ASN A 204 10.49 20.73 -3.82
CA ASN A 204 11.32 19.56 -4.07
C ASN A 204 11.86 18.96 -2.76
N VAL A 205 11.89 17.63 -2.69
CA VAL A 205 12.37 16.85 -1.55
C VAL A 205 13.46 15.88 -2.01
N GLU A 206 14.62 15.91 -1.37
CA GLU A 206 15.69 14.96 -1.64
C GLU A 206 15.45 13.60 -0.98
N ALA A 207 15.88 12.52 -1.64
CA ALA A 207 15.67 11.15 -1.16
C ALA A 207 16.31 10.87 0.22
N ARG A 208 17.42 11.55 0.53
CA ARG A 208 18.16 11.41 1.79
C ARG A 208 17.37 11.87 3.01
N ASP A 209 16.43 12.80 2.85
CA ASP A 209 15.73 13.44 3.95
C ASP A 209 14.36 12.80 4.22
N ILE A 210 13.90 11.86 3.37
CA ILE A 210 12.56 11.26 3.43
C ILE A 210 12.23 10.69 4.82
N LEU A 211 13.18 10.00 5.45
CA LEU A 211 12.98 9.38 6.76
C LEU A 211 12.81 10.42 7.87
N GLU A 212 13.23 11.67 7.67
CA GLU A 212 13.03 12.77 8.63
C GLU A 212 11.58 13.31 8.60
N GLY A 213 10.80 12.96 7.58
CA GLY A 213 9.41 13.38 7.41
C GLY A 213 9.25 14.84 6.92
N PRO A 214 9.89 15.22 5.79
CA PRO A 214 9.82 16.58 5.26
C PRO A 214 8.42 16.95 4.77
N CYS A 215 7.61 15.95 4.40
CA CYS A 215 6.21 16.09 4.01
C CYS A 215 5.42 14.83 4.40
N GLU A 216 4.10 14.88 4.27
CA GLU A 216 3.20 13.75 4.55
C GLU A 216 2.88 12.95 3.28
N VAL A 217 3.01 13.58 2.10
CA VAL A 217 2.80 12.99 0.78
C VAL A 217 4.02 13.29 -0.10
N LEU A 218 4.69 12.26 -0.59
CA LEU A 218 5.80 12.37 -1.53
C LEU A 218 5.39 11.85 -2.90
N VAL A 219 5.56 12.67 -3.93
CA VAL A 219 5.19 12.36 -5.31
C VAL A 219 6.42 12.07 -6.17
N CYS A 220 6.34 11.06 -7.02
CA CYS A 220 7.35 10.63 -7.98
C CYS A 220 6.71 9.76 -9.09
N ASP A 221 7.47 9.47 -10.14
CA ASP A 221 7.11 8.44 -11.11
C ASP A 221 7.30 7.03 -10.54
N GLY A 222 6.59 6.05 -11.10
CA GLY A 222 6.58 4.69 -10.57
C GLY A 222 7.91 3.95 -10.68
N PHE A 223 8.80 4.32 -11.63
CA PHE A 223 10.12 3.73 -11.70
C PHE A 223 10.97 4.22 -10.53
N THR A 224 11.09 5.54 -10.36
CA THR A 224 11.86 6.15 -9.27
C THR A 224 11.35 5.73 -7.90
N GLY A 225 10.02 5.76 -7.69
CA GLY A 225 9.43 5.36 -6.41
C GLY A 225 9.62 3.88 -6.09
N ASN A 226 9.59 2.99 -7.08
CA ASN A 226 9.87 1.57 -6.85
C ASN A 226 11.35 1.33 -6.49
N VAL A 227 12.28 2.00 -7.18
CA VAL A 227 13.71 1.95 -6.84
C VAL A 227 13.92 2.46 -5.40
N LEU A 228 13.28 3.57 -5.04
CA LEU A 228 13.35 4.13 -3.70
C LEU A 228 12.77 3.17 -2.63
N LEU A 229 11.62 2.55 -2.89
CA LEU A 229 11.02 1.55 -2.00
C LEU A 229 11.98 0.38 -1.78
N LYS A 230 12.49 -0.21 -2.86
CA LYS A 230 13.37 -1.39 -2.79
C LYS A 230 14.71 -1.07 -2.13
N ASN A 231 15.25 0.11 -2.39
CA ASN A 231 16.45 0.58 -1.70
C ASN A 231 16.21 0.75 -0.20
N THR A 232 15.11 1.40 0.20
CA THR A 232 14.74 1.59 1.61
C THR A 232 14.57 0.24 2.33
N GLU A 233 13.86 -0.71 1.72
CA GLU A 233 13.71 -2.08 2.24
C GLU A 233 15.06 -2.80 2.38
N GLY A 234 15.90 -2.71 1.35
CA GLY A 234 17.22 -3.35 1.31
C GLY A 234 18.18 -2.80 2.38
N VAL A 235 18.26 -1.47 2.50
CA VAL A 235 19.09 -0.80 3.51
C VAL A 235 18.60 -1.14 4.92
N ALA A 236 17.29 -1.08 5.18
CA ALA A 236 16.74 -1.45 6.47
C ALA A 236 17.11 -2.91 6.83
N LYS A 237 16.88 -3.86 5.91
CA LYS A 237 17.21 -5.28 6.12
C LYS A 237 18.71 -5.48 6.37
N ALA A 238 19.58 -4.78 5.64
CA ALA A 238 21.03 -4.86 5.81
C ALA A 238 21.49 -4.33 7.18
N VAL A 239 21.01 -3.13 7.58
CA VAL A 239 21.35 -2.50 8.86
C VAL A 239 20.87 -3.36 10.04
N PHE A 240 19.61 -3.81 10.03
CA PHE A 240 19.09 -4.68 11.09
C PHE A 240 19.77 -6.05 11.11
N GLY A 241 20.10 -6.61 9.95
CA GLY A 241 20.86 -7.85 9.83
C GLY A 241 22.24 -7.73 10.46
N ARG A 242 22.99 -6.67 10.13
CA ARG A 242 24.31 -6.39 10.69
C ARG A 242 24.26 -6.14 12.19
N LEU A 243 23.30 -5.34 12.66
CA LEU A 243 23.09 -5.07 14.08
C LEU A 243 22.81 -6.37 14.86
N LYS A 244 21.97 -7.25 14.32
CA LYS A 244 21.68 -8.56 14.93
C LYS A 244 22.94 -9.42 15.03
N GLN A 245 23.78 -9.45 14.00
CA GLN A 245 25.04 -10.20 14.02
C GLN A 245 25.98 -9.71 15.13
N GLU A 246 26.22 -8.40 15.23
CA GLU A 246 27.10 -7.82 16.25
C GLU A 246 26.58 -8.09 17.68
N LEU A 247 25.28 -7.91 17.90
CA LEU A 247 24.62 -8.16 19.19
C LEU A 247 24.58 -9.63 19.59
N THR A 248 24.84 -10.56 18.67
CA THR A 248 24.84 -12.01 18.93
C THR A 248 26.20 -12.67 18.73
N ALA A 249 27.25 -11.88 18.52
CA ALA A 249 28.60 -12.37 18.19
C ALA A 249 29.23 -13.24 19.29
N ASN A 250 28.96 -12.97 20.57
CA ASN A 250 29.49 -13.76 21.69
C ASN A 250 28.55 -13.73 22.92
N LEU A 251 28.89 -14.51 23.95
CA LEU A 251 28.07 -14.63 25.16
C LEU A 251 27.87 -13.29 25.88
N MET A 252 28.88 -12.41 25.88
CA MET A 252 28.79 -11.08 26.49
C MET A 252 27.86 -10.16 25.70
N THR A 253 28.01 -10.08 24.37
CA THR A 253 27.13 -9.23 23.56
C THR A 253 25.70 -9.75 23.58
N LYS A 254 25.51 -11.07 23.60
CA LYS A 254 24.20 -11.71 23.71
C LYS A 254 23.50 -11.41 25.05
N SER A 255 24.23 -11.37 26.16
CA SER A 255 23.65 -11.01 27.46
C SER A 255 23.27 -9.53 27.52
N MET A 256 24.10 -8.62 26.97
CA MET A 256 23.75 -7.20 26.81
C MET A 256 22.55 -7.01 25.88
N ALA A 257 22.49 -7.75 24.77
CA ALA A 257 21.37 -7.71 23.84
C ALA A 257 20.06 -8.16 24.47
N ALA A 258 20.09 -9.11 25.42
CA ALA A 258 18.90 -9.55 26.14
C ALA A 258 18.28 -8.40 26.96
N LEU A 259 19.10 -7.56 27.59
CA LEU A 259 18.65 -6.36 28.30
C LEU A 259 18.07 -5.31 27.35
N LEU A 260 18.67 -5.14 26.17
CA LEU A 260 18.22 -4.17 25.16
C LEU A 260 17.05 -4.67 24.31
N LYS A 261 16.76 -5.98 24.32
CA LYS A 261 15.78 -6.64 23.45
C LYS A 261 14.42 -5.93 23.39
N PRO A 262 13.80 -5.48 24.50
CA PRO A 262 12.51 -4.79 24.44
C PRO A 262 12.58 -3.47 23.66
N ARG A 263 13.66 -2.70 23.86
CA ARG A 263 13.87 -1.41 23.17
C ARG A 263 14.21 -1.62 21.70
N LEU A 264 15.07 -2.58 21.39
CA LEU A 264 15.40 -2.95 20.01
C LEU A 264 14.17 -3.45 19.24
N LYS A 265 13.31 -4.22 19.90
CA LYS A 265 12.03 -4.65 19.32
C LYS A 265 11.12 -3.46 19.01
N LYS A 266 10.99 -2.51 19.95
CA LYS A 266 10.19 -1.28 19.74
C LYS A 266 10.76 -0.43 18.60
N PHE A 267 12.08 -0.29 18.52
CA PHE A 267 12.75 0.42 17.44
C PHE A 267 12.53 -0.26 16.08
N ALA A 268 12.71 -1.58 16.00
CA ALA A 268 12.44 -2.35 14.79
C ALA A 268 10.97 -2.21 14.34
N GLN A 269 10.02 -2.23 15.29
CA GLN A 269 8.59 -2.03 15.01
C GLN A 269 8.29 -0.62 14.48
N ALA A 270 8.95 0.43 15.00
CA ALA A 270 8.76 1.79 14.51
C ALA A 270 9.25 1.96 13.06
N MET A 271 10.23 1.15 12.64
CA MET A 271 10.75 1.11 11.27
C MET A 271 10.03 0.07 10.39
N ASP A 272 9.05 -0.66 10.93
CA ASP A 272 8.33 -1.69 10.20
C ASP A 272 7.11 -1.08 9.49
N TYR A 273 7.13 -1.11 8.15
CA TYR A 273 6.01 -0.63 7.33
C TYR A 273 4.72 -1.41 7.60
N LYS A 274 4.79 -2.64 8.14
CA LYS A 274 3.63 -3.47 8.50
C LYS A 274 2.67 -2.80 9.48
N GLU A 275 3.12 -1.79 10.22
CA GLU A 275 2.28 -1.04 11.17
C GLU A 275 1.27 -0.11 10.47
N HIS A 276 1.53 0.30 9.23
CA HIS A 276 0.76 1.32 8.51
C HIS A 276 -0.32 0.74 7.58
N GLY A 277 -0.38 -0.59 7.44
CA GLY A 277 -1.36 -1.29 6.59
C GLY A 277 -0.76 -1.75 5.25
N GLY A 278 -1.60 -1.84 4.23
CA GLY A 278 -1.19 -2.16 2.87
C GLY A 278 -0.99 -0.90 2.00
N ALA A 279 -0.48 -1.10 0.79
CA ALA A 279 -0.38 -0.06 -0.21
C ALA A 279 -1.70 0.06 -0.99
N PRO A 280 -2.51 1.11 -0.80
CA PRO A 280 -3.66 1.36 -1.66
C PRO A 280 -3.25 1.60 -3.11
N LEU A 281 -4.05 1.10 -4.04
CA LEU A 281 -3.99 1.45 -5.45
C LEU A 281 -5.00 2.59 -5.70
N LEU A 282 -4.53 3.82 -5.55
CA LEU A 282 -5.34 5.03 -5.63
C LEU A 282 -5.70 5.36 -7.07
N GLY A 283 -6.88 5.95 -7.28
CA GLY A 283 -7.36 6.30 -8.62
C GLY A 283 -8.22 5.25 -9.32
N LEU A 284 -8.59 4.17 -8.62
CA LEU A 284 -9.59 3.21 -9.07
C LEU A 284 -11.00 3.60 -8.57
N LYS A 285 -12.05 3.07 -9.22
CA LYS A 285 -13.46 3.30 -8.84
C LYS A 285 -13.87 2.66 -7.50
N GLY A 286 -12.99 1.87 -6.89
CA GLY A 286 -13.19 1.28 -5.58
C GLY A 286 -11.85 0.93 -4.93
N PRO A 287 -11.77 0.87 -3.60
CA PRO A 287 -10.53 0.59 -2.89
C PRO A 287 -9.99 -0.80 -3.20
N VAL A 288 -8.75 -0.85 -3.67
CA VAL A 288 -7.95 -2.07 -3.82
C VAL A 288 -6.65 -1.88 -3.08
N ILE A 289 -6.36 -2.77 -2.12
CA ILE A 289 -5.21 -2.65 -1.22
C ILE A 289 -4.26 -3.83 -1.45
N LYS A 290 -3.00 -3.51 -1.73
CA LYS A 290 -1.90 -4.48 -1.76
C LYS A 290 -1.33 -4.65 -0.36
N ALA A 291 -1.62 -5.76 0.31
CA ALA A 291 -0.81 -6.16 1.48
C ALA A 291 0.60 -6.56 1.00
N HIS A 292 1.63 -6.38 1.82
CA HIS A 292 2.98 -6.81 1.44
C HIS A 292 3.04 -8.35 1.32
N GLY A 293 3.94 -8.90 0.49
CA GLY A 293 4.05 -10.36 0.29
C GLY A 293 4.33 -11.11 1.61
N SER A 294 5.23 -10.57 2.43
CA SER A 294 5.60 -11.12 3.74
C SER A 294 4.68 -10.67 4.90
N SER A 295 3.43 -10.30 4.60
CA SER A 295 2.46 -9.87 5.61
C SER A 295 2.14 -11.03 6.56
N ASP A 296 2.21 -10.75 7.85
CA ASP A 296 1.71 -11.64 8.91
C ASP A 296 0.27 -11.25 9.28
N ALA A 297 -0.33 -11.98 10.24
CA ALA A 297 -1.69 -11.73 10.70
C ALA A 297 -1.92 -10.29 11.17
N ARG A 298 -0.92 -9.68 11.83
CA ARG A 298 -1.03 -8.30 12.31
C ARG A 298 -1.06 -7.32 11.14
N ALA A 299 -0.22 -7.54 10.13
CA ALA A 299 -0.23 -6.74 8.90
C ALA A 299 -1.58 -6.82 8.16
N PHE A 300 -2.19 -8.02 8.05
CA PHE A 300 -3.53 -8.16 7.48
C PHE A 300 -4.61 -7.46 8.33
N CYS A 301 -4.58 -7.59 9.65
CA CYS A 301 -5.48 -6.86 10.54
C CYS A 301 -5.35 -5.34 10.36
N ASN A 302 -4.12 -4.83 10.20
CA ASN A 302 -3.85 -3.42 9.92
C ASN A 302 -4.33 -2.98 8.53
N ALA A 303 -4.17 -3.81 7.49
CA ALA A 303 -4.71 -3.53 6.17
C ALA A 303 -6.24 -3.46 6.18
N ILE A 304 -6.92 -4.34 6.93
CA ILE A 304 -8.36 -4.29 7.14
C ILE A 304 -8.76 -2.99 7.86
N ARG A 305 -8.04 -2.61 8.93
CA ARG A 305 -8.25 -1.33 9.64
C ARG A 305 -8.17 -0.13 8.70
N GLN A 306 -7.11 -0.06 7.90
CA GLN A 306 -6.86 1.00 6.93
C GLN A 306 -7.99 1.05 5.88
N THR A 307 -8.41 -0.11 5.38
CA THR A 307 -9.50 -0.22 4.39
C THR A 307 -10.83 0.26 4.97
N ARG A 308 -11.13 -0.04 6.25
CA ARG A 308 -12.31 0.50 6.93
C ARG A 308 -12.29 2.03 6.98
N ARG A 309 -11.15 2.64 7.34
CA ARG A 309 -11.01 4.11 7.34
C ARG A 309 -11.18 4.69 5.94
N PHE A 310 -10.63 4.04 4.91
CA PHE A 310 -10.83 4.43 3.50
C PHE A 310 -12.34 4.49 3.18
N LEU A 311 -13.07 3.41 3.49
CA LEU A 311 -14.50 3.31 3.21
C LEU A 311 -15.36 4.29 4.04
N GLN A 312 -14.98 4.58 5.28
CA GLN A 312 -15.73 5.48 6.18
C GLN A 312 -15.65 6.96 5.77
N HIS A 313 -14.65 7.36 5.00
CA HIS A 313 -14.39 8.75 4.67
C HIS A 313 -14.66 9.11 3.20
N ASP A 314 -15.37 8.25 2.46
CA ASP A 314 -15.82 8.49 1.06
C ASP A 314 -14.73 9.05 0.13
N VAL A 315 -13.50 8.56 0.32
CA VAL A 315 -12.29 9.07 -0.34
C VAL A 315 -12.40 9.02 -1.88
N ILE A 316 -13.06 7.99 -2.42
CA ILE A 316 -13.25 7.84 -3.87
C ILE A 316 -14.09 8.99 -4.44
N SER A 317 -15.22 9.32 -3.80
CA SER A 317 -16.09 10.40 -4.25
C SER A 317 -15.37 11.74 -4.21
N ARG A 318 -14.62 12.00 -3.13
CA ARG A 318 -13.82 13.22 -2.99
C ARG A 318 -12.73 13.35 -4.05
N MET A 319 -12.05 12.24 -4.38
CA MET A 319 -11.08 12.23 -5.48
C MET A 319 -11.74 12.51 -6.82
N GLU A 320 -12.95 12.00 -7.06
CA GLU A 320 -13.68 12.23 -8.31
C GLU A 320 -14.10 13.70 -8.45
N GLU A 321 -14.52 14.34 -7.37
CA GLU A 321 -14.90 15.76 -7.33
C GLU A 321 -13.71 16.69 -7.63
N GLU A 322 -12.54 16.44 -7.04
CA GLU A 322 -11.35 17.30 -7.18
C GLU A 322 -10.59 17.07 -8.50
N LEU A 323 -10.82 15.95 -9.19
CA LEU A 323 -10.09 15.57 -10.41
C LEU A 323 -10.93 15.56 -11.69
N SER A 324 -12.25 15.73 -11.58
CA SER A 324 -13.16 15.83 -12.74
C SER A 324 -13.18 17.23 -13.35
#